data_AF-A0A2I0H1Q6-F1
#
_entry.id   AF-A0A2I0H1Q6-F1
#
_cell.length_a   1.000
_cell.length_b   1.000
_cell.length_c   1.000
_cell.angle_alpha   90.00
_cell.angle_beta   90.00
_cell.angle_gamma   90.00
#
_symmetry.space_group_name_H-M   'P 1'
#
loop_
_entity.id
_entity.type
_entity.pdbx_description
1 polymer ?
#
loop_
_entity_poly.entity_id
_entity_poly.type
_entity_poly.pdbx_seq_one_letter_code
_entity_poly.pdbx_strand_id
1 'polypeptide(L)'
;MSGADFSLTTRGRLGVLSAHLAAAIDRRELEAAPLIEASCTLAQNSISPPGNLKGTLTVVDERTGRTYQVAVSEEGTVKATDLKK
;
A
#
# COMPACT_ATOMS: atom_id res chain seq x y z
N MET A 1 -6.62 -3.87 -20.94
CA MET A 1 -7.70 -3.20 -20.18
C MET A 1 -7.03 -2.43 -19.07
N SER A 2 -7.13 -1.11 -19.10
CA SER A 2 -6.31 -0.19 -18.30
C SER A 2 -6.77 -0.20 -16.84
N GLY A 3 -5.85 -0.03 -15.88
CA GLY A 3 -6.18 0.01 -14.45
C GLY A 3 -7.19 1.10 -14.06
N ALA A 4 -7.39 2.10 -14.93
CA ALA A 4 -8.42 3.13 -14.76
C ALA A 4 -9.86 2.57 -14.78
N ASP A 5 -10.14 1.56 -15.64
CA ASP A 5 -11.47 0.96 -15.78
C ASP A 5 -11.87 0.17 -14.53
N PHE A 6 -10.88 -0.44 -13.87
CA PHE A 6 -11.08 -1.19 -12.64
C PHE A 6 -11.41 -0.27 -11.45
N SER A 7 -10.77 0.90 -11.39
CA SER A 7 -10.99 1.93 -10.35
C SER A 7 -12.40 2.55 -10.43
N LEU A 8 -12.90 2.83 -11.63
CA LEU A 8 -14.25 3.34 -11.82
C LEU A 8 -15.31 2.32 -11.37
N THR A 9 -15.09 1.05 -11.70
CA THR A 9 -15.99 -0.05 -11.34
C THR A 9 -16.01 -0.28 -9.83
N THR A 10 -14.87 -0.28 -9.15
CA THR A 10 -14.82 -0.41 -7.68
C THR A 10 -15.46 0.77 -6.97
N ARG A 11 -15.26 2.00 -7.46
CA ARG A 11 -15.89 3.20 -6.89
C ARG A 11 -17.40 3.19 -7.05
N GLY A 12 -17.92 2.73 -8.20
CA GLY A 12 -19.35 2.54 -8.42
C GLY A 12 -19.95 1.53 -7.44
N ARG A 13 -19.29 0.37 -7.26
CA ARG A 13 -19.74 -0.67 -6.32
C ARG A 13 -19.70 -0.20 -4.86
N LEU A 14 -18.66 0.54 -4.47
CA LEU A 14 -18.55 1.12 -3.13
C LEU A 14 -19.69 2.11 -2.86
N GLY A 15 -19.99 2.99 -3.82
CA GLY A 15 -21.08 3.96 -3.68
C GLY A 15 -22.46 3.32 -3.47
N VAL A 16 -22.73 2.21 -4.16
CA VAL A 16 -23.98 1.45 -3.98
C VAL A 16 -24.06 0.84 -2.57
N LEU A 17 -22.97 0.25 -2.07
CA LEU A 17 -22.94 -0.32 -0.71
C LEU A 17 -23.07 0.76 0.36
N SER A 18 -22.39 1.90 0.19
CA SER A 18 -22.53 3.06 1.08
C SER A 18 -23.98 3.57 1.12
N ALA A 19 -24.66 3.64 -0.03
CA ALA A 19 -26.05 4.06 -0.09
C ALA A 19 -27.01 3.06 0.60
N HIS A 20 -26.77 1.76 0.45
CA HIS A 20 -27.57 0.73 1.13
C HIS A 20 -27.36 0.75 2.64
N LEU A 21 -26.11 0.91 3.10
CA LEU A 21 -25.79 1.03 4.51
C LEU A 21 -26.41 2.30 5.11
N ALA A 22 -26.35 3.42 4.39
CA ALA A 22 -26.99 4.68 4.76
C ALA A 22 -28.52 4.56 4.89
N ALA A 23 -29.16 3.78 4.01
CA ALA A 23 -30.61 3.55 4.07
C ALA A 23 -31.04 2.61 5.22
N ALA A 24 -30.12 1.78 5.74
CA ALA A 24 -30.35 0.88 6.86
C ALA A 24 -30.13 1.54 8.24
N ILE A 25 -29.49 2.70 8.27
CA ILE A 25 -29.23 3.51 9.48
C ILE A 25 -30.32 4.58 9.57
N ASP A 26 -30.83 4.87 10.76
CA ASP A 26 -31.83 5.93 10.95
C ASP A 26 -31.25 7.26 10.46
N ARG A 27 -32.04 8.05 9.72
CA ARG A 27 -31.53 9.21 8.97
C ARG A 27 -30.91 10.28 9.88
N ARG A 28 -31.31 10.32 11.16
CA ARG A 28 -30.69 11.17 12.20
C ARG A 28 -29.29 10.70 12.62
N GLU A 29 -29.01 9.41 12.61
CA GLU A 29 -27.68 8.85 12.90
C GLU A 29 -26.75 8.98 11.69
N LEU A 30 -27.28 8.93 10.47
CA LEU A 30 -26.50 9.09 9.24
C LEU A 30 -25.98 10.52 9.03
N GLU A 31 -26.78 11.56 9.30
CA GLU A 31 -26.33 12.96 9.23
C GLU A 31 -25.30 13.31 10.33
N ALA A 32 -25.23 12.49 11.39
CA ALA A 32 -24.23 12.58 12.44
C ALA A 32 -23.04 11.64 12.21
N ALA A 33 -23.14 10.70 11.28
CA ALA A 33 -22.08 9.77 10.95
C ALA A 33 -21.07 10.45 10.01
N PRO A 34 -19.76 10.44 10.34
CA PRO A 34 -18.76 11.00 9.45
C PRO A 34 -18.82 10.27 8.10
N LEU A 35 -18.97 11.04 7.02
CA LEU A 35 -18.80 10.60 5.64
C LEU A 35 -17.51 9.80 5.57
N ILE A 36 -17.59 8.47 5.35
CA ILE A 36 -16.49 7.49 5.33
C ILE A 36 -15.14 8.18 5.11
N GLU A 37 -14.49 8.59 6.20
CA GLU A 37 -13.25 9.32 6.09
C GLU A 37 -12.18 8.31 5.68
N ALA A 38 -11.43 8.66 4.64
CA ALA A 38 -10.32 7.84 4.21
C ALA A 38 -9.35 7.69 5.40
N SER A 39 -9.20 6.46 5.88
CA SER A 39 -8.34 6.13 7.02
C SER A 39 -6.98 6.81 6.86
N CYS A 40 -6.46 7.43 7.92
CA CYS A 40 -5.13 8.03 7.94
C CYS A 40 -3.99 7.03 7.64
N THR A 41 -4.30 5.73 7.60
CA THR A 41 -3.40 4.65 7.18
C THR A 41 -3.46 4.32 5.68
N LEU A 42 -4.51 4.78 4.97
CA LEU A 42 -4.51 4.77 3.52
C LEU A 42 -3.52 5.86 3.07
N ALA A 43 -2.43 5.44 2.42
CA ALA A 43 -1.52 6.36 1.75
C ALA A 43 -2.29 7.13 0.67
N GLN A 44 -2.88 8.27 1.05
CA GLN A 44 -3.69 9.10 0.15
C GLN A 44 -2.86 9.63 -1.03
N ASN A 45 -1.55 9.77 -0.81
CA ASN A 45 -0.57 9.90 -1.86
C ASN A 45 0.38 8.71 -1.72
N SER A 46 0.56 7.94 -2.79
CA SER A 46 1.78 7.14 -2.95
C SER A 46 2.94 8.12 -3.00
N ILE A 47 3.48 8.50 -1.83
CA ILE A 47 4.73 9.25 -1.77
C ILE A 47 5.75 8.29 -2.32
N SER A 48 6.09 8.47 -3.60
CA SER A 48 7.17 7.72 -4.21
C SER A 48 8.39 7.98 -3.33
N PRO A 49 9.12 6.94 -2.90
CA PRO A 49 10.31 7.16 -2.11
C PRO A 49 11.22 8.15 -2.86
N PRO A 50 11.99 8.97 -2.13
CA PRO A 50 12.94 9.89 -2.75
C PRO A 50 13.77 9.14 -3.79
N GLY A 51 14.03 9.79 -4.93
CA GLY A 51 14.71 9.15 -6.07
C GLY A 51 16.07 8.56 -5.69
N ASN A 52 16.59 7.67 -6.53
CA ASN A 52 17.78 6.85 -6.31
C ASN A 52 17.79 6.10 -4.95
N LEU A 53 17.40 4.82 -5.02
CA LEU A 53 17.34 3.91 -3.88
C LEU A 53 18.63 3.07 -3.71
N LYS A 54 19.71 3.43 -4.40
CA LYS A 54 20.99 2.71 -4.36
C LYS A 54 21.58 2.73 -2.96
N GLY A 55 22.10 1.58 -2.55
CA GLY A 55 22.71 1.44 -1.24
C GLY A 55 23.24 0.04 -1.00
N THR A 56 23.37 -0.30 0.28
CA THR A 56 23.80 -1.63 0.73
C THR A 56 22.81 -2.16 1.74
N LEU A 57 22.32 -3.38 1.51
CA LEU A 57 21.50 -4.15 2.43
C LEU A 57 22.41 -5.06 3.27
N THR A 58 22.33 -4.93 4.58
CA THR A 58 23.02 -5.81 5.52
C THR A 58 22.05 -6.89 6.00
N VAL A 59 22.40 -8.15 5.75
CA VAL A 59 21.66 -9.34 6.19
C VAL A 59 22.42 -9.99 7.34
N VAL A 60 21.77 -10.14 8.48
CA VAL A 60 22.33 -10.83 9.65
C VAL A 60 21.61 -12.17 9.80
N ASP A 61 22.33 -13.28 9.66
CA ASP A 61 21.83 -14.63 9.91
C ASP A 61 22.16 -15.03 11.35
N GLU A 62 21.20 -14.82 12.26
CA GLU A 62 21.32 -15.15 13.69
C GLU A 62 21.54 -16.64 13.95
N ARG A 63 21.06 -17.53 13.07
CA ARG A 63 21.25 -18.99 13.23
C ARG A 63 22.71 -19.38 13.00
N THR A 64 23.42 -18.68 12.11
CA THR A 64 24.83 -18.95 11.80
C THR A 64 25.80 -17.92 12.37
N GLY A 65 25.31 -16.80 12.90
CA GLY A 65 26.10 -15.65 13.35
C GLY A 65 26.81 -14.89 12.22
N ARG A 66 26.41 -15.11 10.95
CA ARG A 66 27.07 -14.51 9.79
C ARG A 66 26.35 -13.25 9.33
N THR A 67 27.14 -12.26 8.94
CA THR A 67 26.64 -11.01 8.34
C THR A 67 27.06 -10.91 6.89
N TYR A 68 26.10 -10.67 6.01
CA TYR A 68 26.27 -10.53 4.57
C TYR A 68 25.90 -9.12 4.15
N GLN A 69 26.67 -8.55 3.22
CA GLN A 69 26.32 -7.27 2.59
C GLN A 69 25.94 -7.51 1.14
N VAL A 70 24.85 -6.88 0.71
CA VAL A 70 24.28 -7.04 -0.61
C VAL A 70 24.04 -5.66 -1.23
N ALA A 71 24.50 -5.44 -2.45
CA ALA A 71 24.32 -4.17 -3.13
C ALA A 71 22.87 -4.00 -3.61
N VAL A 72 22.32 -2.81 -3.41
CA VAL A 72 20.98 -2.40 -3.87
C VAL A 72 21.13 -1.46 -5.05
N SER A 73 20.39 -1.71 -6.12
CA SER A 73 20.38 -0.90 -7.35
C SER A 73 19.67 0.44 -7.15
N GLU A 74 19.77 1.33 -8.14
CA GLU A 74 19.13 2.66 -8.11
C GLU A 74 17.59 2.55 -8.07
N GLU A 75 17.05 1.46 -8.61
CA GLU A 75 15.63 1.09 -8.59
C GLU A 75 15.21 0.43 -7.27
N GLY A 76 16.14 0.25 -6.32
CA GLY A 76 15.85 -0.38 -5.03
C GLY A 76 15.80 -1.90 -5.10
N THR A 77 16.38 -2.51 -6.14
CA THR A 77 16.33 -3.96 -6.36
C THR A 77 17.66 -4.63 -6.06
N VAL A 78 17.60 -5.93 -5.76
CA VAL A 78 18.76 -6.77 -5.48
C VAL A 78 18.77 -7.92 -6.48
N LYS A 79 19.94 -8.28 -7.01
CA LYS A 79 20.05 -9.44 -7.91
C LYS A 79 19.81 -10.73 -7.12
N ALA A 80 19.00 -11.62 -7.68
CA ALA A 80 18.71 -12.91 -7.05
C ALA A 80 19.96 -13.78 -6.80
N THR A 81 21.01 -13.61 -7.60
CA THR A 81 22.30 -14.28 -7.42
C THR A 81 23.01 -13.88 -6.13
N ASP A 82 22.79 -12.65 -5.67
CA ASP A 82 23.53 -12.09 -4.54
C ASP A 82 22.98 -12.56 -3.19
N LEU A 83 21.75 -13.12 -3.20
CA LEU A 83 21.09 -13.73 -2.03
C LEU A 83 21.35 -15.23 -1.88
N LYS A 84 22.03 -15.88 -2.83
CA LYS A 84 22.33 -17.33 -2.80
C LYS A 84 23.69 -17.64 -2.17
N LYS A 85 24.12 -16.83 -1.20
CA LYS A 85 25.42 -16.96 -0.52
C LYS A 85 25.35 -17.76 0.77
#